data_AF-A0A846CQL4-F1
#
_entry.id   AF-A0A846CQL4-F1
#
_cell.length_a   1.000
_cell.length_b   1.000
_cell.length_c   1.000
_cell.angle_alpha   90.00
_cell.angle_beta   90.00
_cell.angle_gamma   90.00
#
_symmetry.space_group_name_H-M   'P 1'
#
loop_
_entity.id
_entity.type
_entity.pdbx_description
1 polymer ?
#
loop_
_entity_poly.entity_id
_entity_poly.type
_entity_poly.pdbx_seq_one_letter_code
_entity_poly.pdbx_strand_id
1 'polypeptide(L)'
;MIVGSYGKDEYQRFEQLNREAAQKLMQLIYAGRTEGIWIIVISGFRTIQQQQILWKTQVKKLGSEQQAAKFNAPPGYSEHHTGYAVDLGDGRFPNLDLTTEFENTTAFQWLKIHAQEYGFEMSFPPNNSQGISYEPWHWRFIGSPEAKTIFANAKNTKF
;
A
#
# COMPACT_ATOMS: atom_id res chain seq x y z
N MET A 1 8.97 3.32 11.96
CA MET A 1 9.25 4.77 11.89
C MET A 1 8.04 5.46 11.29
N ILE A 2 7.63 6.61 11.84
CA ILE A 2 6.51 7.39 11.27
C ILE A 2 6.92 7.93 9.90
N VAL A 3 6.05 7.76 8.90
CA VAL A 3 6.29 8.18 7.51
C VAL A 3 5.28 9.21 7.01
N GLY A 4 4.22 9.45 7.77
CA GLY A 4 3.21 10.43 7.45
C GLY A 4 2.10 10.45 8.49
N SER A 5 1.21 11.41 8.34
CA SER A 5 -0.10 11.40 9.00
C SER A 5 -1.16 11.43 7.91
N TYR A 6 -2.14 10.54 8.01
CA TYR A 6 -3.29 10.56 7.14
C TYR A 6 -4.52 10.94 7.96
N GLY A 7 -5.35 11.82 7.43
CA GLY A 7 -6.54 12.26 8.12
C GLY A 7 -7.64 12.72 7.19
N LYS A 8 -8.87 12.46 7.63
CA LYS A 8 -10.10 12.95 7.00
C LYS A 8 -10.99 13.48 8.11
N ASP A 9 -11.37 14.75 8.01
CA ASP A 9 -12.13 15.47 9.05
C ASP A 9 -11.39 15.43 10.42
N GLU A 10 -12.07 15.01 11.49
CA GLU A 10 -11.49 14.90 12.84
C GLU A 10 -10.60 13.65 13.02
N TYR A 11 -10.65 12.70 12.08
CA TYR A 11 -9.85 11.48 12.17
C TYR A 11 -8.42 11.77 11.69
N GLN A 12 -7.44 11.56 12.57
CA GLN A 12 -6.02 11.55 12.22
C GLN A 12 -5.36 10.28 12.73
N ARG A 13 -4.48 9.72 11.90
CA ARG A 13 -3.60 8.60 12.28
C ARG A 13 -2.18 8.85 11.78
N PHE A 14 -1.22 8.32 12.50
CA PHE A 14 0.17 8.30 12.08
C PHE A 14 0.47 6.98 11.37
N GLU A 15 1.04 7.09 10.18
CA GLU A 15 1.45 5.94 9.38
C GLU A 15 2.89 5.58 9.69
N GLN A 16 3.14 4.28 9.80
CA GLN A 16 4.46 3.76 10.15
C GLN A 16 4.92 2.74 9.12
N LEU A 17 6.23 2.63 8.90
CA LEU A 17 6.84 1.52 8.17
C LEU A 17 8.06 1.00 8.91
N ASN A 18 8.56 -0.16 8.48
CA ASN A 18 9.92 -0.60 8.77
C ASN A 18 10.90 0.54 8.48
N ARG A 19 11.96 0.66 9.29
CA ARG A 19 12.91 1.78 9.22
C ARG A 19 13.54 1.94 7.84
N GLU A 20 13.96 0.85 7.20
CA GLU A 20 14.63 0.90 5.89
C GLU A 20 13.65 1.32 4.78
N ALA A 21 12.46 0.70 4.75
CA ALA A 21 11.40 1.07 3.83
C ALA A 21 10.99 2.53 4.00
N ALA A 22 10.84 2.98 5.25
CA ALA A 22 10.51 4.37 5.57
C ALA A 22 11.57 5.35 5.07
N GLN A 23 12.86 5.06 5.24
CA GLN A 23 13.94 5.90 4.71
C GLN A 23 13.91 5.99 3.19
N LYS A 24 13.69 4.86 2.51
CA LYS A 24 13.59 4.82 1.05
C LYS A 24 12.33 5.50 0.53
N LEU A 25 11.21 5.37 1.24
CA LEU A 25 9.98 6.07 0.90
C LEU A 25 10.13 7.59 1.04
N MET A 26 10.82 8.09 2.07
CA MET A 26 11.10 9.52 2.20
C MET A 26 11.98 10.06 1.06
N GLN A 27 12.97 9.28 0.62
CA GLN A 27 13.79 9.62 -0.56
C GLN A 27 12.94 9.68 -1.83
N LEU A 28 12.07 8.69 -2.03
CA LEU A 28 11.13 8.63 -3.16
C LEU A 28 10.20 9.85 -3.17
N ILE A 29 9.55 10.15 -2.05
CA ILE A 29 8.61 11.28 -1.93
C ILE A 29 9.34 12.60 -2.17
N TYR A 30 10.56 12.76 -1.63
CA TYR A 30 11.37 13.95 -1.84
C TYR A 30 11.72 14.14 -3.32
N ALA A 31 12.17 13.07 -4.01
CA ALA A 31 12.49 13.13 -5.43
C ALA A 31 11.28 13.53 -6.28
N GLY A 32 10.13 12.88 -6.07
CA GLY A 32 8.89 13.28 -6.75
C GLY A 32 8.53 14.74 -6.47
N ARG A 33 8.73 15.21 -5.23
CA ARG A 33 8.47 16.62 -4.87
C ARG A 33 9.35 17.60 -5.62
N THR A 34 10.62 17.27 -5.88
CA THR A 34 11.52 18.13 -6.68
C THR A 34 11.08 18.29 -8.13
N GLU A 35 10.27 17.35 -8.63
CA GLU A 35 9.67 17.38 -9.96
C GLU A 35 8.22 17.88 -9.97
N GLY A 36 7.76 18.45 -8.84
CA GLY A 36 6.41 18.96 -8.69
C GLY A 36 5.34 17.88 -8.49
N ILE A 37 5.72 16.63 -8.28
CA ILE A 37 4.82 15.51 -7.98
C ILE A 37 4.50 15.50 -6.48
N TRP A 38 3.23 15.33 -6.14
CA TRP A 38 2.79 15.32 -4.74
C TRP A 38 2.34 13.92 -4.30
N ILE A 39 3.30 13.04 -4.05
CA ILE A 39 3.00 11.71 -3.48
C ILE A 39 2.71 11.85 -1.98
N ILE A 40 1.62 11.24 -1.52
CA ILE A 40 1.25 11.19 -0.09
C ILE A 40 1.11 9.75 0.39
N VAL A 41 1.29 9.55 1.70
CA VAL A 41 1.06 8.25 2.35
C VAL A 41 -0.37 8.19 2.88
N ILE A 42 -1.11 7.17 2.45
CA ILE A 42 -2.50 6.93 2.88
C ILE A 42 -2.54 5.89 4.01
N SER A 43 -1.84 4.76 3.86
CA SER A 43 -1.79 3.69 4.87
C SER A 43 -0.44 2.97 4.85
N GLY A 44 0.16 2.74 6.01
CA GLY A 44 1.38 1.96 6.20
C GLY A 44 1.11 0.72 7.04
N PHE A 45 1.92 0.49 8.07
CA PHE A 45 1.84 -0.66 8.97
C PHE A 45 0.47 -0.77 9.63
N ARG A 46 -0.05 -2.00 9.64
CA ARG A 46 -1.32 -2.33 10.27
C ARG A 46 -1.16 -3.57 11.11
N THR A 47 -1.63 -3.53 12.35
CA THR A 47 -1.66 -4.71 13.23
C THR A 47 -2.71 -5.71 12.79
N ILE A 48 -2.57 -6.98 13.21
CA ILE A 48 -3.57 -8.03 12.96
C ILE A 48 -4.93 -7.64 13.55
N GLN A 49 -4.96 -7.04 14.75
CA GLN A 49 -6.18 -6.61 15.41
C GLN A 49 -6.92 -5.53 14.62
N GLN A 50 -6.20 -4.54 14.08
CA GLN A 50 -6.79 -3.54 13.18
C GLN A 50 -7.36 -4.19 11.91
N GLN A 51 -6.62 -5.14 11.32
CA GLN A 51 -7.11 -5.87 10.14
C GLN A 51 -8.34 -6.72 10.44
N GLN A 52 -8.48 -7.30 11.65
CA GLN A 52 -9.69 -8.02 12.06
C GLN A 52 -10.93 -7.13 12.04
N ILE A 53 -10.80 -5.86 12.46
CA ILE A 53 -11.92 -4.90 12.44
C ILE A 53 -12.31 -4.56 10.99
N LEU A 54 -11.32 -4.30 10.13
CA LEU A 54 -11.56 -4.05 8.70
C LEU A 54 -12.19 -5.25 8.00
N TRP A 55 -11.69 -6.45 8.28
CA TRP A 55 -12.19 -7.70 7.73
C TRP A 55 -13.66 -7.93 8.09
N LYS A 56 -14.02 -7.83 9.38
CA LYS A 56 -15.41 -7.99 9.84
C LYS A 56 -16.35 -7.00 9.18
N THR A 57 -15.92 -5.75 9.03
CA THR A 57 -16.71 -4.72 8.33
C THR A 57 -16.92 -5.07 6.87
N GLN A 58 -15.87 -5.54 6.18
CA GLN A 58 -15.94 -5.90 4.77
C GLN A 58 -16.81 -7.14 4.52
N VAL A 59 -16.66 -8.19 5.33
CA VAL A 59 -17.49 -9.39 5.25
C VAL A 59 -18.95 -9.05 5.49
N LYS A 60 -19.25 -8.20 6.49
CA LYS A 60 -20.62 -7.73 6.73
C LYS A 60 -21.19 -6.97 5.53
N LYS A 61 -20.38 -6.14 4.86
CA LYS A 61 -20.79 -5.35 3.70
C LYS A 61 -21.08 -6.21 2.46
N LEU A 62 -20.23 -7.22 2.21
CA LEU A 62 -20.32 -8.06 1.01
C LEU A 62 -21.12 -9.35 1.21
N GLY A 63 -21.39 -9.74 2.45
CA GLY A 63 -22.11 -10.97 2.79
C GLY A 63 -21.35 -12.27 2.53
N SER A 64 -20.05 -12.19 2.16
CA SER A 64 -19.23 -13.36 1.86
C SER A 64 -17.75 -13.08 2.14
N GLU A 65 -17.09 -14.00 2.85
CA GLU A 65 -15.64 -13.99 3.06
C GLU A 65 -14.87 -14.13 1.75
N GLN A 66 -15.33 -14.99 0.83
CA GLN A 66 -14.70 -15.15 -0.48
C GLN A 66 -14.76 -13.87 -1.30
N GLN A 67 -15.87 -13.12 -1.24
CA GLN A 67 -15.96 -11.82 -1.92
C GLN A 67 -15.10 -10.77 -1.22
N ALA A 68 -15.07 -10.76 0.12
CA ALA A 68 -14.23 -9.86 0.89
C ALA A 68 -12.73 -10.08 0.63
N ALA A 69 -12.30 -11.33 0.48
CA ALA A 69 -10.90 -11.70 0.23
C ALA A 69 -10.33 -11.11 -1.07
N LYS A 70 -11.19 -10.76 -2.05
CA LYS A 70 -10.75 -10.14 -3.32
C LYS A 70 -10.32 -8.68 -3.17
N PHE A 71 -10.73 -8.01 -2.10
CA PHE A 71 -10.50 -6.59 -1.85
C PHE A 71 -9.70 -6.34 -0.57
N ASN A 72 -9.90 -7.16 0.46
CA ASN A 72 -9.21 -7.03 1.73
C ASN A 72 -8.56 -8.36 2.07
N ALA A 73 -7.26 -8.38 2.37
CA ALA A 73 -6.63 -9.58 2.88
C ALA A 73 -7.26 -10.00 4.24
N PRO A 74 -7.47 -11.30 4.48
CA PRO A 74 -7.84 -11.78 5.81
C PRO A 74 -6.77 -11.40 6.85
N PRO A 75 -7.12 -11.28 8.14
CA PRO A 75 -6.15 -10.96 9.19
C PRO A 75 -5.01 -11.98 9.24
N GLY A 76 -3.77 -11.49 9.30
CA GLY A 76 -2.57 -12.34 9.22
C GLY A 76 -2.02 -12.53 7.81
N TYR A 77 -2.76 -12.09 6.78
CA TYR A 77 -2.35 -12.23 5.37
C TYR A 77 -2.13 -10.89 4.65
N SER A 78 -2.37 -9.76 5.32
CA SER A 78 -2.12 -8.43 4.73
C SER A 78 -0.63 -8.13 4.67
N GLU A 79 -0.14 -7.66 3.51
CA GLU A 79 1.24 -7.18 3.37
C GLU A 79 1.55 -6.01 4.34
N HIS A 80 0.55 -5.21 4.75
CA HIS A 80 0.72 -4.15 5.75
C HIS A 80 1.18 -4.66 7.12
N HIS A 81 0.95 -5.95 7.44
CA HIS A 81 1.47 -6.55 8.68
C HIS A 81 3.00 -6.62 8.72
N THR A 82 3.64 -6.61 7.55
CA THR A 82 5.10 -6.73 7.44
C THR A 82 5.80 -5.41 7.77
N GLY A 83 5.08 -4.29 7.68
CA GLY A 83 5.66 -2.95 7.75
C GLY A 83 6.44 -2.54 6.50
N TYR A 84 6.42 -3.34 5.43
CA TYR A 84 7.09 -3.06 4.16
C TYR A 84 6.12 -2.64 3.03
N ALA A 85 4.81 -2.70 3.26
CA ALA A 85 3.79 -2.27 2.32
C ALA A 85 3.17 -0.92 2.69
N VAL A 86 2.85 -0.13 1.67
CA VAL A 86 2.33 1.23 1.78
C VAL A 86 1.31 1.52 0.68
N ASP A 87 0.21 2.18 1.07
CA ASP A 87 -0.76 2.77 0.17
C ASP A 87 -0.37 4.23 -0.09
N LEU A 88 -0.25 4.60 -1.37
CA LEU A 88 0.15 5.92 -1.83
C LEU A 88 -0.97 6.59 -2.63
N GLY A 89 -1.01 7.92 -2.58
CA GLY A 89 -1.96 8.76 -3.32
C GLY A 89 -1.31 9.98 -3.96
N ASP A 90 -2.11 10.75 -4.71
CA ASP A 90 -1.74 12.07 -5.22
C ASP A 90 -2.39 13.14 -4.35
N GLY A 91 -1.57 13.93 -3.65
CA GLY A 91 -2.04 14.98 -2.76
C GLY A 91 -2.84 16.09 -3.46
N ARG A 92 -2.79 16.17 -4.80
CA ARG A 92 -3.66 17.07 -5.59
C ARG A 92 -5.07 16.53 -5.77
N PHE A 93 -5.26 15.21 -5.63
CA PHE A 93 -6.51 14.51 -5.93
C PHE A 93 -6.90 13.54 -4.80
N PRO A 94 -7.10 14.01 -3.55
CA PRO A 94 -7.43 13.15 -2.41
C PRO A 94 -8.78 12.40 -2.59
N ASN A 95 -9.65 12.86 -3.49
CA ASN A 95 -10.88 12.17 -3.84
C ASN A 95 -10.65 10.86 -4.63
N LEU A 96 -9.43 10.61 -5.11
CA LEU A 96 -9.05 9.41 -5.85
C LEU A 96 -8.30 8.38 -4.98
N ASP A 97 -8.08 8.70 -3.70
CA ASP A 97 -7.39 7.83 -2.74
C ASP A 97 -8.05 6.45 -2.65
N LEU A 98 -7.24 5.39 -2.75
CA LEU A 98 -7.69 3.99 -2.69
C LEU A 98 -8.73 3.63 -3.76
N THR A 99 -8.66 4.26 -4.93
CA THR A 99 -9.49 3.94 -6.09
C THR A 99 -8.62 3.64 -7.32
N THR A 100 -9.17 2.93 -8.30
CA THR A 100 -8.46 2.64 -9.55
C THR A 100 -8.11 3.92 -10.32
N GLU A 101 -8.90 4.98 -10.16
CA GLU A 101 -8.66 6.30 -10.78
C GLU A 101 -7.34 6.95 -10.37
N PHE A 102 -6.72 6.52 -9.26
CA PHE A 102 -5.36 6.95 -8.91
C PHE A 102 -4.36 6.72 -10.05
N GLU A 103 -4.59 5.70 -10.89
CA GLU A 103 -3.71 5.41 -12.03
C GLU A 103 -3.64 6.53 -13.07
N ASN A 104 -4.67 7.39 -13.12
CA ASN A 104 -4.75 8.52 -14.04
C ASN A 104 -3.99 9.76 -13.54
N THR A 105 -3.43 9.70 -12.33
CA THR A 105 -2.73 10.84 -11.71
C THR A 105 -1.27 10.94 -12.13
N THR A 106 -0.72 12.16 -12.04
CA THR A 106 0.72 12.38 -12.26
C THR A 106 1.59 11.65 -11.25
N ALA A 107 1.14 11.50 -10.01
CA ALA A 107 1.86 10.74 -8.99
C ALA A 107 2.01 9.27 -9.36
N PHE A 108 0.94 8.62 -9.82
CA PHE A 108 1.03 7.22 -10.24
C PHE A 108 1.94 7.02 -11.45
N GLN A 109 1.83 7.89 -12.47
CA GLN A 109 2.69 7.80 -13.65
C GLN A 109 4.17 7.94 -13.29
N TRP A 110 4.50 8.86 -12.37
CA TRP A 110 5.85 9.02 -11.85
C TRP A 110 6.32 7.79 -11.07
N LEU A 111 5.48 7.24 -10.17
CA LEU A 111 5.78 6.03 -9.40
C LEU A 111 6.10 4.84 -10.31
N LYS A 112 5.34 4.64 -11.38
CA LYS A 112 5.58 3.55 -12.33
C LYS A 112 6.97 3.56 -12.95
N ILE A 113 7.57 4.74 -13.10
CA ILE A 113 8.90 4.90 -13.72
C ILE A 113 9.98 4.78 -12.64
N HIS A 114 9.79 5.45 -11.49
CA HIS A 114 10.88 5.68 -10.54
C HIS A 114 10.83 4.82 -9.27
N ALA A 115 9.70 4.22 -8.91
CA ALA A 115 9.56 3.53 -7.62
C ALA A 115 10.61 2.42 -7.41
N GLN A 116 10.97 1.70 -8.47
CA GLN A 116 11.98 0.64 -8.40
C GLN A 116 13.38 1.15 -8.04
N GLU A 117 13.73 2.39 -8.41
CA GLU A 117 15.01 3.02 -8.06
C GLU A 117 15.16 3.17 -6.54
N TYR A 118 14.04 3.29 -5.84
CA TYR A 118 13.97 3.36 -4.37
C TYR A 118 13.62 2.02 -3.73
N GLY A 119 13.57 0.94 -4.52
CA GLY A 119 13.29 -0.41 -4.05
C GLY A 119 11.82 -0.69 -3.80
N PHE A 120 10.89 0.03 -4.45
CA PHE A 120 9.46 -0.25 -4.38
C PHE A 120 8.94 -0.87 -5.68
N GLU A 121 7.99 -1.80 -5.55
CA GLU A 121 7.21 -2.35 -6.66
C GLU A 121 5.72 -2.37 -6.30
N MET A 122 4.86 -2.37 -7.30
CA MET A 122 3.42 -2.53 -7.10
C MET A 122 3.12 -3.99 -6.74
N SER A 123 2.39 -4.23 -5.65
CA SER A 123 2.13 -5.61 -5.20
C SER A 123 1.06 -6.30 -6.04
N PHE A 124 0.04 -5.54 -6.45
CA PHE A 124 -1.16 -6.05 -7.10
C PHE A 124 -1.42 -5.37 -8.46
N PRO A 125 -0.55 -5.56 -9.47
CA PRO A 125 -0.85 -5.15 -10.85
C PRO A 125 -2.04 -5.94 -11.42
N PRO A 126 -2.59 -5.53 -12.58
CA PRO A 126 -3.59 -6.30 -13.29
C PRO A 126 -3.12 -7.73 -13.53
N ASN A 127 -4.00 -8.72 -13.30
CA ASN A 127 -3.71 -10.14 -13.45
C ASN A 127 -2.53 -10.66 -12.59
N ASN A 128 -2.30 -10.08 -11.39
CA ASN A 128 -1.28 -10.58 -10.48
C ASN A 128 -1.55 -12.05 -10.09
N SER A 129 -0.47 -12.80 -9.82
CA SER A 129 -0.53 -14.24 -9.53
C SER A 129 -1.24 -14.59 -8.22
N GLN A 130 -1.49 -13.60 -7.35
CA GLN A 130 -2.13 -13.80 -6.06
C GLN A 130 -3.67 -13.76 -6.16
N GLY A 131 -4.23 -13.35 -7.32
CA GLY A 131 -5.68 -13.28 -7.52
C GLY A 131 -6.36 -12.13 -6.77
N ILE A 132 -5.58 -11.19 -6.22
CA ILE A 132 -6.08 -9.96 -5.60
C ILE A 132 -6.50 -8.98 -6.70
N SER A 133 -7.51 -8.17 -6.44
CA SER A 133 -7.95 -7.12 -7.38
C SER A 133 -6.79 -6.16 -7.68
N TYR A 134 -6.87 -5.45 -8.81
CA TYR A 134 -5.88 -4.43 -9.15
C TYR A 134 -5.93 -3.27 -8.13
N GLU A 135 -4.78 -2.93 -7.56
CA GLU A 135 -4.64 -1.86 -6.55
C GLU A 135 -3.49 -0.92 -6.93
N PRO A 136 -3.72 0.10 -7.78
CA PRO A 136 -2.66 1.03 -8.20
C PRO A 136 -2.03 1.83 -7.06
N TRP A 137 -2.74 1.96 -5.93
CA TRP A 137 -2.26 2.64 -4.74
C TRP A 137 -1.32 1.78 -3.89
N HIS A 138 -1.27 0.46 -4.07
CA HIS A 138 -0.59 -0.44 -3.13
C HIS A 138 0.81 -0.85 -3.61
N TRP A 139 1.83 -0.44 -2.84
CA TRP A 139 3.24 -0.63 -3.15
C TRP A 139 3.98 -1.31 -2.00
N ARG A 140 4.95 -2.16 -2.33
CA ARG A 140 5.79 -2.85 -1.35
C ARG A 140 7.27 -2.58 -1.57
N PHE A 141 7.99 -2.46 -0.46
CA PHE A 141 9.44 -2.35 -0.47
C PHE A 141 10.07 -3.73 -0.65
N ILE A 142 10.95 -3.87 -1.63
CA ILE A 142 11.74 -5.07 -1.93
C ILE A 142 13.25 -4.75 -1.95
N GLY A 143 13.66 -3.60 -1.42
CA GLY A 143 15.04 -3.14 -1.49
C GLY A 143 16.00 -3.82 -0.51
N SER A 144 15.51 -4.59 0.46
CA SER A 144 16.33 -5.31 1.45
C SER A 144 16.19 -6.85 1.36
N PRO A 145 17.20 -7.62 1.81
CA PRO A 145 17.12 -9.09 1.83
C PRO A 145 15.94 -9.64 2.63
N GLU A 146 15.63 -9.02 3.77
CA GLU A 146 14.49 -9.40 4.62
C GLU A 146 13.17 -9.22 3.89
N ALA A 147 12.95 -8.02 3.31
CA ALA A 147 11.73 -7.73 2.58
C ALA A 147 11.54 -8.64 1.36
N LYS A 148 12.63 -8.88 0.60
CA LYS A 148 12.61 -9.84 -0.52
C LYS A 148 12.20 -11.25 -0.07
N THR A 149 12.70 -11.71 1.07
CA THR A 149 12.39 -13.04 1.61
C THR A 149 10.91 -13.14 2.00
N ILE A 150 10.37 -12.11 2.66
CA ILE A 150 8.96 -12.03 3.04
C ILE A 150 8.06 -12.15 1.81
N PHE A 151 8.32 -11.38 0.76
CA PHE A 151 7.46 -11.35 -0.44
C PHE A 151 7.69 -12.52 -1.41
N ALA A 152 8.87 -13.14 -1.40
CA ALA A 152 9.09 -14.39 -2.13
C ALA A 152 8.22 -15.53 -1.59
N ASN A 153 8.07 -15.62 -0.26
CA ASN A 153 7.21 -16.62 0.37
C ASN A 153 5.72 -16.36 0.12
N ALA A 154 5.31 -15.08 0.13
CA ALA A 154 3.93 -14.69 -0.15
C ALA A 154 3.48 -15.11 -1.57
N LYS A 155 4.33 -14.94 -2.59
CA LYS A 155 4.03 -15.35 -3.99
C LYS A 155 3.75 -16.85 -4.17
N ASN A 156 4.20 -17.69 -3.23
CA ASN A 156 4.02 -19.15 -3.28
C ASN A 156 2.76 -19.63 -2.55
N THR A 157 2.04 -18.75 -1.87
CA THR A 157 0.83 -19.10 -1.11
C THR A 157 -0.39 -18.83 -1.99
N LYS A 158 -1.07 -19.90 -2.46
CA LYS A 158 -2.36 -19.78 -3.17
C LYS A 158 -3.50 -19.90 -2.15
N PHE A 159 -4.49 -19.01 -2.27
CA PHE A 159 -5.75 -19.06 -1.52
C PHE A 159 -6.79 -19.89 -2.26
#